data_AF-A0A956TFA3-F1
#
_entry.id   AF-A0A956TFA3-F1
#
_cell.length_a   1.000
_cell.length_b   1.000
_cell.length_c   1.000
_cell.angle_alpha   90.00
_cell.angle_beta   90.00
_cell.angle_gamma   90.00
#
_symmetry.space_group_name_H-M   'P 1'
#
loop_
_entity.id
_entity.type
_entity.pdbx_description
1 polymer ?
#
loop_
_entity_poly.entity_id
_entity_poly.type
_entity_poly.pdbx_seq_one_letter_code
_entity_poly.pdbx_strand_id
1 'polypeptide(L)'
;MSVTQLSSTPQTTAARPMPRPAGTAAGNANGSLPADTFTPSSGNDSGIYRPMSFVSSNGSGGPQHVSDPTLDHNRQICDPNLSDRRLVGADGQWDGGTILNAQSQLDTHGTSGQESRCGPSSMIGGAVMAGPEATARVAERLSANASPEEAERLRGVRDRLLDGTATHGDISTLQESAYNRYNTNGTAGMDASEMTSMQKDLAGSVRFDPVGNTTTDTGGERAVPEQGKVVEEPGRTFDRIDNLKNGESFSMGVDTNGDGQMNHWVQVGRDDKGRNYVYDPYPAANQPHVSHPDPDGDVGPYENYTEGYMGAVAPDGRQVNVVGGGAVKF
;
A
#
# COMPACT_ATOMS: atom_id res chain seq x y z
N MET A 1 -11.96 -36.00 60.75
CA MET A 1 -12.49 -35.52 59.46
C MET A 1 -11.30 -35.23 58.58
N SER A 2 -11.07 -36.02 57.54
CA SER A 2 -9.89 -35.89 56.68
C SER A 2 -10.34 -35.76 55.23
N VAL A 3 -9.83 -34.73 54.55
CA VAL A 3 -10.19 -34.43 53.17
C VAL A 3 -9.16 -35.09 52.26
N THR A 4 -9.62 -35.97 51.36
CA THR A 4 -8.75 -36.58 50.34
C THR A 4 -8.75 -35.70 49.09
N GLN A 5 -7.59 -35.14 48.75
CA GLN A 5 -7.40 -34.48 47.46
C GLN A 5 -7.31 -35.53 46.35
N LEU A 6 -8.04 -35.32 45.25
CA LEU A 6 -7.83 -36.01 43.98
C LEU A 6 -7.16 -35.05 43.01
N SER A 7 -5.96 -35.41 42.55
CA SER A 7 -5.24 -34.70 41.48
C SER A 7 -5.47 -35.42 40.15
N SER A 8 -5.80 -34.69 39.08
CA SER A 8 -6.11 -35.27 37.77
C SER A 8 -5.49 -34.50 36.59
N THR A 9 -4.39 -35.05 36.08
CA THR A 9 -3.86 -34.98 34.71
C THR A 9 -3.51 -36.43 34.31
N PRO A 10 -3.40 -36.85 33.02
CA PRO A 10 -3.07 -36.10 31.80
C PRO A 10 -4.26 -36.17 30.78
N GLN A 11 -4.20 -36.06 29.44
CA GLN A 11 -3.14 -36.10 28.42
C GLN A 11 -3.39 -35.13 27.26
N THR A 12 -2.30 -34.71 26.59
CA THR A 12 -2.31 -34.12 25.25
C THR A 12 -2.14 -35.20 24.18
N THR A 13 -3.09 -35.31 23.24
CA THR A 13 -2.94 -36.16 22.06
C THR A 13 -2.06 -35.48 21.01
N ALA A 14 -0.89 -36.05 20.73
CA ALA A 14 -0.02 -35.59 19.66
C ALA A 14 -0.64 -35.88 18.27
N ALA A 15 -0.68 -34.87 17.40
CA ALA A 15 -1.13 -35.04 16.02
C ALA A 15 -0.11 -35.86 15.20
N ARG A 16 -0.60 -36.80 14.40
CA ARG A 16 0.23 -37.57 13.46
C ARG A 16 0.68 -36.71 12.26
N PRO A 17 1.91 -36.86 11.76
CA PRO A 17 2.31 -36.25 10.50
C PRO A 17 1.61 -36.94 9.32
N MET A 18 1.13 -36.14 8.35
CA MET A 18 0.58 -36.68 7.09
C MET A 18 1.71 -37.09 6.12
N PRO A 19 1.52 -38.16 5.33
CA PRO A 19 2.51 -38.59 4.36
C PRO A 19 2.58 -37.63 3.15
N ARG A 20 3.80 -37.28 2.76
CA ARG A 20 4.12 -36.48 1.57
C ARG A 20 4.10 -37.41 0.33
N PRO A 21 3.44 -37.05 -0.79
CA PRO A 21 3.53 -37.82 -2.02
C PRO A 21 4.98 -37.90 -2.54
N ALA A 22 5.39 -39.09 -2.97
CA ALA A 22 6.72 -39.32 -3.52
C ALA A 22 6.84 -38.74 -4.93
N GLY A 23 7.98 -38.13 -5.25
CA GLY A 23 8.26 -37.64 -6.60
C GLY A 23 8.70 -38.76 -7.54
N THR A 24 8.35 -38.62 -8.81
CA THR A 24 8.98 -39.35 -9.92
C THR A 24 10.11 -38.52 -10.51
N ALA A 25 11.34 -39.02 -10.44
CA ALA A 25 12.49 -38.43 -11.11
C ALA A 25 13.19 -39.50 -11.97
N ALA A 26 13.33 -39.22 -13.27
CA ALA A 26 14.47 -39.57 -14.13
C ALA A 26 14.08 -39.36 -15.61
N GLY A 27 14.88 -38.60 -16.35
CA GLY A 27 14.60 -38.29 -17.75
C GLY A 27 15.67 -37.43 -18.42
N ASN A 28 16.95 -37.78 -18.24
CA ASN A 28 18.04 -37.11 -18.95
C ASN A 28 17.96 -37.45 -20.44
N ALA A 29 17.55 -36.49 -21.28
CA ALA A 29 17.57 -36.60 -22.73
C ALA A 29 18.30 -35.39 -23.32
N ASN A 30 19.54 -35.62 -23.74
CA ASN A 30 20.36 -34.62 -24.43
C ASN A 30 19.85 -34.50 -25.87
N GLY A 31 19.24 -33.37 -26.24
CA GLY A 31 18.55 -33.21 -27.52
C GLY A 31 18.49 -31.76 -27.98
N SER A 32 19.48 -31.35 -28.77
CA SER A 32 19.50 -30.04 -29.43
C SER A 32 18.45 -29.98 -30.54
N LEU A 33 17.52 -29.03 -30.45
CA LEU A 33 16.57 -28.67 -31.51
C LEU A 33 16.53 -27.12 -31.66
N PRO A 34 16.10 -26.60 -32.83
CA PRO A 34 16.69 -25.39 -33.40
C PRO A 34 16.16 -24.09 -32.80
N ALA A 35 16.95 -23.03 -32.98
CA ALA A 35 16.57 -21.67 -32.63
C ALA A 35 15.46 -21.15 -33.57
N ASP A 36 14.26 -20.95 -33.03
CA ASP A 36 13.25 -20.13 -33.69
C ASP A 36 13.69 -18.66 -33.61
N THR A 37 14.17 -18.16 -34.75
CA THR A 37 14.61 -16.78 -34.93
C THR A 37 13.42 -15.83 -35.01
N PHE A 38 13.01 -15.27 -33.88
CA PHE A 38 12.21 -14.04 -33.90
C PHE A 38 13.07 -12.92 -34.50
N THR A 39 12.67 -12.48 -35.69
CA THR A 39 13.34 -11.39 -36.40
C THR A 39 12.81 -10.08 -35.82
N PRO A 40 13.64 -9.22 -35.19
CA PRO A 40 13.16 -7.94 -34.70
C PRO A 40 12.79 -7.04 -35.88
N SER A 41 11.56 -6.54 -35.91
CA SER A 41 11.16 -5.54 -36.90
C SER A 41 11.84 -4.22 -36.57
N SER A 42 12.97 -3.95 -37.24
CA SER A 42 13.57 -2.62 -37.27
C SER A 42 12.65 -1.65 -38.00
N GLY A 43 12.38 -0.47 -37.43
CA GLY A 43 11.68 0.60 -38.14
C GLY A 43 10.99 1.59 -37.23
N ASN A 44 11.74 2.64 -36.87
CA ASN A 44 11.27 3.95 -36.40
C ASN A 44 9.75 4.15 -36.33
N ASP A 45 9.19 4.11 -35.12
CA ASP A 45 7.99 4.90 -34.83
C ASP A 45 8.31 5.90 -33.72
N SER A 46 8.85 7.04 -34.13
CA SER A 46 9.00 8.22 -33.27
C SER A 46 7.64 8.92 -33.11
N GLY A 47 6.66 8.16 -32.61
CA GLY A 47 5.31 8.60 -32.30
C GLY A 47 5.36 9.54 -31.11
N ILE A 48 5.34 10.84 -31.39
CA ILE A 48 5.38 11.92 -30.37
C ILE A 48 4.14 11.79 -29.48
N TYR A 49 4.29 11.13 -28.33
CA TYR A 49 3.34 11.28 -27.22
C TYR A 49 3.41 12.73 -26.74
N ARG A 50 2.31 13.44 -26.95
CA ARG A 50 2.18 14.83 -26.52
C ARG A 50 2.10 14.87 -24.99
N PRO A 51 2.70 15.88 -24.33
CA PRO A 51 2.51 16.04 -22.90
C PRO A 51 1.02 16.27 -22.62
N MET A 52 0.41 15.31 -21.92
CA MET A 52 -0.88 15.53 -21.25
C MET A 52 -0.60 16.43 -20.05
N SER A 53 -0.57 17.73 -20.30
CA SER A 53 -0.77 18.70 -19.22
C SER A 53 -2.07 18.32 -18.50
N PHE A 54 -2.01 18.22 -17.17
CA PHE A 54 -3.16 17.95 -16.30
C PHE A 54 -4.17 19.12 -16.40
N VAL A 55 -4.93 19.14 -17.48
CA VAL A 55 -6.10 19.98 -17.69
C VAL A 55 -7.28 19.15 -17.25
N SER A 56 -8.06 19.68 -16.30
CA SER A 56 -9.35 19.12 -15.89
C SER A 56 -10.20 18.81 -17.13
N SER A 57 -10.31 17.52 -17.46
CA SER A 57 -11.11 17.09 -18.59
C SER A 57 -12.56 16.93 -18.12
N ASN A 58 -13.41 17.88 -18.52
CA ASN A 58 -14.87 17.70 -18.50
C ASN A 58 -15.26 16.67 -19.57
N GLY A 59 -14.83 15.42 -19.37
CA GLY A 59 -15.07 14.27 -20.23
C GLY A 59 -16.23 13.44 -19.71
N SER A 60 -17.45 13.78 -20.10
CA SER A 60 -18.63 12.95 -19.81
C SER A 60 -18.55 11.61 -20.57
N GLY A 61 -18.34 10.49 -19.87
CA GLY A 61 -18.35 9.16 -20.49
C GLY A 61 -17.77 7.99 -19.68
N GLY A 62 -16.93 8.23 -18.67
CA GLY A 62 -16.43 7.15 -17.78
C GLY A 62 -17.50 6.60 -16.82
N PRO A 63 -17.32 5.38 -16.26
CA PRO A 63 -18.20 4.85 -15.22
C PRO A 63 -18.25 5.85 -14.06
N GLN A 64 -19.46 6.30 -13.76
CA GLN A 64 -19.65 7.46 -12.90
C GLN A 64 -19.53 7.06 -11.43
N HIS A 65 -18.33 7.21 -10.83
CA HIS A 65 -18.05 6.91 -9.42
C HIS A 65 -18.78 7.82 -8.39
N VAL A 66 -19.79 8.59 -8.83
CA VAL A 66 -20.51 9.65 -8.10
C VAL A 66 -21.51 9.16 -7.04
N SER A 67 -21.31 7.96 -6.49
CA SER A 67 -22.23 7.37 -5.51
C SER A 67 -21.71 7.30 -4.08
N ASP A 68 -20.49 7.78 -3.78
CA ASP A 68 -20.03 7.92 -2.40
C ASP A 68 -20.40 9.31 -1.85
N PRO A 69 -21.39 9.43 -0.95
CA PRO A 69 -21.82 10.71 -0.40
C PRO A 69 -20.82 11.30 0.62
N THR A 70 -19.69 10.62 0.90
CA THR A 70 -18.67 11.10 1.85
C THR A 70 -17.60 12.00 1.22
N LEU A 71 -17.46 11.98 -0.11
CA LEU A 71 -16.38 12.66 -0.81
C LEU A 71 -16.90 13.84 -1.63
N ASP A 72 -16.30 15.02 -1.43
CA ASP A 72 -16.27 16.00 -2.50
C ASP A 72 -15.17 15.62 -3.50
N HIS A 73 -15.51 14.68 -4.38
CA HIS A 73 -14.63 14.19 -5.45
C HIS A 73 -14.10 15.30 -6.40
N ASN A 74 -14.70 16.50 -6.40
CA ASN A 74 -14.19 17.64 -7.16
C ASN A 74 -13.10 18.41 -6.41
N ARG A 75 -13.04 18.29 -5.08
CA ARG A 75 -12.10 19.00 -4.21
C ARG A 75 -11.02 18.13 -3.59
N GLN A 76 -11.13 16.79 -3.64
CA GLN A 76 -10.14 15.84 -3.08
C GLN A 76 -9.91 15.99 -1.56
N ILE A 77 -10.82 16.68 -0.87
CA ILE A 77 -10.80 16.93 0.58
C ILE A 77 -11.93 16.11 1.21
N CYS A 78 -11.65 15.48 2.36
CA CYS A 78 -12.67 14.83 3.19
C CYS A 78 -13.82 15.81 3.50
N ASP A 79 -15.08 15.39 3.37
CA ASP A 79 -16.20 16.19 3.87
C ASP A 79 -15.94 16.54 5.36
N PRO A 80 -16.00 17.82 5.78
CA PRO A 80 -15.78 18.21 7.18
C PRO A 80 -16.67 17.49 8.20
N ASN A 81 -17.79 16.91 7.77
CA ASN A 81 -18.67 16.12 8.62
C ASN A 81 -18.18 14.66 8.84
N LEU A 82 -17.11 14.21 8.19
CA LEU A 82 -16.56 12.85 8.34
C LEU A 82 -15.73 12.65 9.60
N SER A 83 -15.08 13.69 10.13
CA SER A 83 -14.15 13.55 11.27
C SER A 83 -14.81 12.89 12.49
N ASP A 84 -16.11 13.12 12.70
CA ASP A 84 -16.92 12.54 13.78
C ASP A 84 -17.67 11.24 13.37
N ARG A 85 -17.63 10.86 12.08
CA ARG A 85 -18.25 9.64 11.58
C ARG A 85 -17.42 8.42 11.97
N ARG A 86 -18.10 7.40 12.53
CA ARG A 86 -17.47 6.13 12.91
C ARG A 86 -16.98 5.35 11.70
N LEU A 87 -15.84 4.69 11.88
CA LEU A 87 -15.22 3.78 10.91
C LEU A 87 -16.03 2.48 10.75
N VAL A 88 -16.57 1.99 11.88
CA VAL A 88 -17.44 0.81 11.91
C VAL A 88 -18.84 1.21 11.45
N GLY A 89 -19.40 0.45 10.50
CA GLY A 89 -20.73 0.67 9.95
C GLY A 89 -21.86 0.49 10.97
N ALA A 90 -23.07 0.89 10.58
CA ALA A 90 -24.27 0.70 11.42
C ALA A 90 -24.64 -0.78 11.65
N ASP A 91 -24.07 -1.68 10.85
CA ASP A 91 -24.11 -3.13 10.94
C ASP A 91 -23.01 -3.73 11.84
N GLY A 92 -22.16 -2.89 12.44
CA GLY A 92 -21.04 -3.31 13.27
C GLY A 92 -19.84 -3.86 12.48
N GLN A 93 -19.80 -3.70 11.16
CA GLN A 93 -18.72 -4.22 10.32
C GLN A 93 -17.62 -3.18 10.08
N TRP A 94 -16.38 -3.66 10.00
CA TRP A 94 -15.24 -2.91 9.50
C TRP A 94 -15.11 -3.15 8.00
N ASP A 95 -15.20 -2.10 7.19
CA ASP A 95 -14.96 -2.17 5.75
C ASP A 95 -13.86 -1.19 5.37
N GLY A 96 -12.62 -1.69 5.28
CA GLY A 96 -11.45 -0.88 4.94
C GLY A 96 -11.58 -0.16 3.59
N GLY A 97 -12.29 -0.74 2.62
CA GLY A 97 -12.50 -0.11 1.32
C GLY A 97 -13.42 1.11 1.41
N THR A 98 -14.51 1.00 2.16
CA THR A 98 -15.41 2.13 2.44
C THR A 98 -14.73 3.19 3.32
N ILE A 99 -13.96 2.78 4.34
CA ILE A 99 -13.21 3.70 5.21
C ILE A 99 -12.20 4.52 4.39
N LEU A 100 -11.41 3.86 3.53
CA LEU A 100 -10.36 4.53 2.76
C LEU A 100 -10.88 5.31 1.56
N ASN A 101 -12.03 4.96 0.99
CA ASN A 101 -12.70 5.86 0.07
C ASN A 101 -12.98 7.20 0.76
N ALA A 102 -13.55 7.18 1.97
CA ALA A 102 -13.81 8.38 2.76
C ALA A 102 -12.55 9.02 3.43
N GLN A 103 -11.32 8.64 3.05
CA GLN A 103 -10.08 9.15 3.66
C GLN A 103 -9.08 9.68 2.62
N SER A 104 -8.92 11.01 2.59
CA SER A 104 -7.85 11.71 1.87
C SER A 104 -6.62 11.93 2.75
N GLN A 105 -5.48 12.27 2.14
CA GLN A 105 -4.32 12.84 2.83
C GLN A 105 -4.58 14.26 3.37
N LEU A 106 -5.52 14.97 2.74
CA LEU A 106 -5.98 16.28 3.19
C LEU A 106 -6.99 16.08 4.31
N ASP A 107 -6.78 16.75 5.44
CA ASP A 107 -7.81 16.80 6.47
C ASP A 107 -8.88 17.85 6.10
N THR A 108 -9.92 17.89 6.90
CA THR A 108 -11.14 18.70 6.71
C THR A 108 -10.90 20.21 6.65
N HIS A 109 -9.66 20.67 6.89
CA HIS A 109 -9.27 22.08 6.82
C HIS A 109 -8.33 22.42 5.66
N GLY A 110 -7.86 21.43 4.89
CA GLY A 110 -7.20 21.63 3.59
C GLY A 110 -6.01 22.60 3.62
N THR A 111 -5.16 22.53 4.65
CA THR A 111 -4.00 23.44 4.77
C THR A 111 -2.81 22.92 3.97
N SER A 112 -1.99 23.82 3.43
CA SER A 112 -0.91 23.52 2.48
C SER A 112 0.24 22.66 3.03
N GLY A 113 0.23 22.26 4.31
CA GLY A 113 1.15 21.27 4.86
C GLY A 113 0.68 19.81 4.71
N GLN A 114 -0.58 19.61 4.29
CA GLN A 114 -1.25 18.29 4.26
C GLN A 114 -1.06 17.56 2.93
N GLU A 115 -0.76 18.29 1.84
CA GLU A 115 -0.43 17.73 0.52
C GLU A 115 0.79 16.78 0.57
N SER A 116 1.60 16.89 1.61
CA SER A 116 2.77 16.05 1.90
C SER A 116 2.47 14.73 2.62
N ARG A 117 1.20 14.43 2.97
CA ARG A 117 0.83 13.27 3.79
C ARG A 117 0.60 11.98 3.00
N CYS A 118 0.93 11.91 1.71
CA CYS A 118 0.71 10.71 0.86
C CYS A 118 1.39 9.46 1.42
N GLY A 119 2.66 9.57 1.83
CA GLY A 119 3.43 8.45 2.40
C GLY A 119 2.80 7.85 3.68
N PRO A 120 2.56 8.65 4.74
CA PRO A 120 1.89 8.21 5.96
C PRO A 120 0.49 7.66 5.69
N SER A 121 -0.26 8.33 4.80
CA SER A 121 -1.62 7.91 4.44
C SER A 121 -1.62 6.55 3.75
N SER A 122 -0.74 6.34 2.76
CA SER A 122 -0.51 5.05 2.11
C SER A 122 -0.27 3.94 3.14
N MET A 123 0.75 4.10 3.99
CA MET A 123 1.11 3.10 5.00
C MET A 123 -0.03 2.79 5.98
N ILE A 124 -0.76 3.79 6.44
CA ILE A 124 -1.93 3.60 7.33
C ILE A 124 -3.09 2.95 6.59
N GLY A 125 -3.27 3.24 5.29
CA GLY A 125 -4.23 2.55 4.43
C GLY A 125 -4.00 1.04 4.40
N GLY A 126 -2.75 0.59 4.38
CA GLY A 126 -2.41 -0.83 4.48
C GLY A 126 -2.92 -1.47 5.78
N ALA A 127 -2.83 -0.74 6.90
CA ALA A 127 -3.33 -1.18 8.20
C ALA A 127 -4.87 -1.20 8.25
N VAL A 128 -5.52 -0.18 7.68
CA VAL A 128 -6.98 -0.07 7.62
C VAL A 128 -7.58 -1.19 6.77
N MET A 129 -6.97 -1.53 5.63
CA MET A 129 -7.39 -2.68 4.81
C MET A 129 -7.14 -4.03 5.50
N ALA A 130 -6.21 -4.09 6.46
CA ALA A 130 -5.93 -5.29 7.24
C ALA A 130 -6.80 -5.41 8.52
N GLY A 131 -7.53 -4.36 8.93
CA GLY A 131 -8.54 -4.41 9.99
C GLY A 131 -8.31 -3.47 11.19
N PRO A 132 -9.23 -3.47 12.18
CA PRO A 132 -9.16 -2.60 13.35
C PRO A 132 -7.96 -2.92 14.24
N GLU A 133 -7.63 -4.19 14.47
CA GLU A 133 -6.48 -4.56 15.32
C GLU A 133 -5.14 -4.25 14.64
N ALA A 134 -5.08 -4.33 13.31
CA ALA A 134 -3.92 -3.91 12.51
C ALA A 134 -3.69 -2.39 12.66
N THR A 135 -4.75 -1.61 12.50
CA THR A 135 -4.74 -0.14 12.68
C THR A 135 -4.37 0.24 14.13
N ALA A 136 -4.91 -0.48 15.12
CA ALA A 136 -4.59 -0.28 16.54
C ALA A 136 -3.11 -0.56 16.86
N ARG A 137 -2.49 -1.56 16.24
CA ARG A 137 -1.04 -1.81 16.37
C ARG A 137 -0.18 -0.68 15.83
N VAL A 138 -0.64 0.02 14.78
CA VAL A 138 0.04 1.24 14.28
C VAL A 138 -0.05 2.37 15.32
N ALA A 139 -1.23 2.60 15.90
CA ALA A 139 -1.42 3.58 16.97
C ALA A 139 -0.52 3.31 18.20
N GLU A 140 -0.42 2.05 18.61
CA GLU A 140 0.46 1.61 19.70
C GLU A 140 1.95 1.90 19.40
N ARG A 141 2.43 1.57 18.20
CA ARG A 141 3.82 1.81 17.76
C ARG A 141 4.17 3.28 17.61
N LEU A 142 3.22 4.09 17.14
CA LEU A 142 3.35 5.54 17.13
C LEU A 142 3.48 6.07 18.57
N SER A 143 2.66 5.58 19.50
CA SER A 143 2.67 6.02 20.91
C SER A 143 3.97 5.70 21.66
N ALA A 144 4.66 4.62 21.31
CA ALA A 144 5.80 4.09 22.05
C ALA A 144 7.01 5.04 22.13
N ASN A 145 7.19 5.93 21.15
CA ASN A 145 8.28 6.91 21.08
C ASN A 145 7.77 8.36 20.98
N ALA A 146 6.50 8.60 21.31
CA ALA A 146 5.87 9.92 21.28
C ALA A 146 6.15 10.72 22.56
N SER A 147 5.80 12.02 22.56
CA SER A 147 5.73 12.80 23.80
C SER A 147 4.65 12.22 24.74
N PRO A 148 4.68 12.47 26.07
CA PRO A 148 3.68 11.89 26.97
C PRO A 148 2.23 12.24 26.63
N GLU A 149 1.98 13.47 26.16
CA GLU A 149 0.67 13.96 25.71
C GLU A 149 0.23 13.23 24.43
N GLU A 150 1.12 13.15 23.44
CA GLU A 150 0.84 12.49 22.16
C GLU A 150 0.68 10.97 22.33
N ALA A 151 1.46 10.35 23.22
CA ALA A 151 1.33 8.94 23.57
C ALA A 151 -0.01 8.63 24.26
N GLU A 152 -0.57 9.56 25.04
CA GLU A 152 -1.92 9.43 25.60
C GLU A 152 -2.98 9.55 24.51
N ARG A 153 -2.87 10.56 23.63
CA ARG A 153 -3.78 10.74 22.48
C ARG A 153 -3.84 9.49 21.60
N LEU A 154 -2.68 8.93 21.25
CA LEU A 154 -2.54 7.73 20.42
C LEU A 154 -3.01 6.45 21.11
N ARG A 155 -2.83 6.32 22.44
CA ARG A 155 -3.43 5.21 23.21
C ARG A 155 -4.96 5.31 23.23
N GLY A 156 -5.52 6.52 23.34
CA GLY A 156 -6.95 6.75 23.18
C GLY A 156 -7.47 6.36 21.78
N VAL A 157 -6.72 6.63 20.72
CA VAL A 157 -7.03 6.16 19.35
C VAL A 157 -7.00 4.63 19.27
N ARG A 158 -5.95 3.99 19.79
CA ARG A 158 -5.85 2.52 19.85
C ARG A 158 -7.08 1.90 20.51
N ASP A 159 -7.50 2.43 21.65
CA ASP A 159 -8.61 1.87 22.42
C ASP A 159 -9.94 2.05 21.68
N ARG A 160 -10.17 3.20 21.03
CA ARG A 160 -11.32 3.43 20.14
C ARG A 160 -11.35 2.53 18.90
N LEU A 161 -10.19 2.15 18.37
CA LEU A 161 -10.11 1.20 17.25
C LEU A 161 -10.49 -0.22 17.68
N LEU A 162 -10.10 -0.62 18.89
CA LEU A 162 -10.39 -1.94 19.46
C LEU A 162 -11.82 -2.07 20.00
N ASP A 163 -12.47 -0.97 20.43
CA ASP A 163 -13.86 -0.97 20.90
C ASP A 163 -14.90 -0.68 19.79
N GLY A 164 -14.45 -0.33 18.58
CA GLY A 164 -15.30 -0.03 17.43
C GLY A 164 -15.96 1.36 17.46
N THR A 165 -15.48 2.28 18.30
CA THR A 165 -15.98 3.67 18.36
C THR A 165 -15.12 4.69 17.61
N ALA A 166 -13.98 4.27 17.06
CA ALA A 166 -13.08 5.14 16.28
C ALA A 166 -13.75 5.80 15.07
N THR A 167 -13.22 6.96 14.69
CA THR A 167 -13.74 7.83 13.62
C THR A 167 -12.68 8.13 12.54
N HIS A 168 -13.07 8.83 11.46
CA HIS A 168 -12.08 9.31 10.48
C HIS A 168 -11.07 10.29 11.08
N GLY A 169 -11.47 11.10 12.08
CA GLY A 169 -10.55 11.95 12.83
C GLY A 169 -9.44 11.17 13.57
N ASP A 170 -9.71 9.92 13.95
CA ASP A 170 -8.71 9.02 14.52
C ASP A 170 -7.72 8.52 13.46
N ILE A 171 -8.15 8.27 12.21
CA ILE A 171 -7.26 7.92 11.10
C ILE A 171 -6.39 9.11 10.69
N SER A 172 -6.99 10.29 10.55
CA SER A 172 -6.26 11.55 10.28
C SER A 172 -5.24 11.85 11.38
N THR A 173 -5.57 11.56 12.64
CA THR A 173 -4.63 11.63 13.77
C THR A 173 -3.42 10.74 13.52
N LEU A 174 -3.60 9.46 13.16
CA LEU A 174 -2.47 8.56 12.87
C LEU A 174 -1.61 9.06 11.71
N GLN A 175 -2.23 9.59 10.65
CA GLN A 175 -1.54 10.13 9.47
C GLN A 175 -0.65 11.33 9.85
N GLU A 176 -1.16 12.24 10.66
CA GLU A 176 -0.41 13.39 11.18
C GLU A 176 0.72 12.96 12.12
N SER A 177 0.46 12.05 13.07
CA SER A 177 1.48 11.55 14.00
C SER A 177 2.63 10.83 13.29
N ALA A 178 2.32 10.05 12.25
CA ALA A 178 3.31 9.40 11.40
C ALA A 178 4.08 10.44 10.56
N TYR A 179 3.39 11.39 9.92
CA TYR A 179 4.03 12.48 9.16
C TYR A 179 5.04 13.25 10.02
N ASN A 180 4.61 13.73 11.19
CA ASN A 180 5.44 14.51 12.11
C ASN A 180 6.63 13.71 12.70
N ARG A 181 6.57 12.37 12.67
CA ARG A 181 7.65 11.49 13.16
C ARG A 181 8.66 11.12 12.08
N TYR A 182 8.25 11.01 10.82
CA TYR A 182 9.09 10.44 9.75
C TYR A 182 9.41 11.39 8.59
N ASN A 183 8.69 12.50 8.38
CA ASN A 183 9.21 13.59 7.54
C ASN A 183 10.26 14.37 8.35
N THR A 184 11.52 14.00 8.14
CA THR A 184 12.68 14.52 8.86
C THR A 184 13.53 15.47 8.02
N ASN A 185 13.46 15.35 6.69
CA ASN A 185 14.14 16.25 5.75
C ASN A 185 13.44 17.61 5.62
N GLY A 186 12.18 17.74 6.05
CA GLY A 186 11.41 18.98 6.03
C GLY A 186 10.97 19.42 4.64
N THR A 187 11.02 18.52 3.66
CA THR A 187 10.55 18.75 2.29
C THR A 187 9.05 18.48 2.16
N ALA A 188 8.48 18.80 1.00
CA ALA A 188 7.10 18.42 0.69
C ALA A 188 7.08 16.93 0.30
N GLY A 189 6.35 16.13 1.07
CA GLY A 189 6.26 14.67 0.93
C GLY A 189 7.14 13.91 1.92
N MET A 190 7.48 12.66 1.57
CA MET A 190 8.48 11.82 2.24
C MET A 190 9.32 11.11 1.17
N ASP A 191 10.61 10.96 1.43
CA ASP A 191 11.49 10.21 0.53
C ASP A 191 11.41 8.67 0.76
N ALA A 192 12.07 7.90 -0.11
CA ALA A 192 12.05 6.44 -0.04
C ALA A 192 12.75 5.86 1.20
N SER A 193 13.72 6.57 1.80
CA SER A 193 14.42 6.20 3.02
C SER A 193 13.54 6.48 4.26
N GLU A 194 12.84 7.62 4.27
CA GLU A 194 11.86 7.98 5.29
C GLU A 194 10.68 7.00 5.32
N MET A 195 10.11 6.67 4.14
CA MET A 195 9.09 5.62 4.00
C MET A 195 9.59 4.25 4.45
N THR A 196 10.79 3.86 4.04
CA THR A 196 11.44 2.62 4.47
C THR A 196 11.61 2.56 5.99
N SER A 197 11.91 3.70 6.63
CA SER A 197 12.08 3.80 8.08
C SER A 197 10.74 3.70 8.81
N MET A 198 9.72 4.42 8.35
CA MET A 198 8.34 4.31 8.85
C MET A 198 7.81 2.88 8.75
N GLN A 199 8.01 2.21 7.61
CA GLN A 199 7.54 0.83 7.43
C GLN A 199 8.21 -0.15 8.39
N LYS A 200 9.53 -0.08 8.58
CA LYS A 200 10.26 -0.94 9.54
C LYS A 200 9.74 -0.79 10.97
N ASP A 201 9.31 0.41 11.33
CA ASP A 201 8.88 0.78 12.67
C ASP A 201 7.38 0.48 12.91
N LEU A 202 6.52 0.73 11.92
CA LEU A 202 5.06 0.56 12.04
C LEU A 202 4.54 -0.83 11.64
N ALA A 203 5.24 -1.60 10.80
CA ALA A 203 4.78 -2.90 10.32
C ALA A 203 4.93 -4.05 11.35
N GLY A 204 3.86 -4.83 11.53
CA GLY A 204 3.85 -6.11 12.27
C GLY A 204 5.04 -7.00 11.91
N SER A 205 5.21 -7.24 10.62
CA SER A 205 6.40 -7.86 10.02
C SER A 205 6.60 -7.36 8.60
N VAL A 206 7.76 -6.77 8.28
CA VAL A 206 8.14 -6.50 6.88
C VAL A 206 8.87 -7.72 6.32
N ARG A 207 8.30 -8.37 5.31
CA ARG A 207 9.07 -9.24 4.42
C ARG A 207 9.77 -8.34 3.40
N PHE A 208 10.90 -7.77 3.82
CA PHE A 208 11.92 -7.34 2.86
C PHE A 208 12.35 -8.57 2.09
N ASP A 209 12.05 -8.60 0.80
CA ASP A 209 12.62 -9.59 -0.11
C ASP A 209 14.09 -9.22 -0.34
N PRO A 210 15.06 -10.04 0.11
CA PRO A 210 16.47 -9.77 -0.08
C PRO A 210 17.00 -10.33 -1.42
N VAL A 211 16.15 -11.00 -2.21
CA VAL A 211 16.49 -11.67 -3.48
C VAL A 211 15.81 -10.97 -4.67
N GLY A 212 14.69 -10.29 -4.44
CA GLY A 212 14.09 -9.36 -5.39
C GLY A 212 14.99 -8.17 -5.65
N ASN A 213 15.95 -8.33 -6.58
CA ASN A 213 17.00 -7.36 -6.94
C ASN A 213 16.55 -5.89 -6.77
N THR A 214 16.99 -5.28 -5.68
CA THR A 214 17.31 -3.85 -5.60
C THR A 214 18.82 -3.64 -5.80
N THR A 215 19.49 -4.64 -6.39
CA THR A 215 20.81 -4.45 -6.98
C THR A 215 20.63 -3.58 -8.22
N THR A 216 21.09 -2.34 -8.14
CA THR A 216 21.82 -1.79 -9.27
C THR A 216 22.94 -2.79 -9.61
N ASP A 217 23.21 -3.06 -10.90
CA ASP A 217 24.05 -4.20 -11.35
C ASP A 217 25.55 -4.12 -11.01
N THR A 218 25.91 -3.32 -9.99
CA THR A 218 27.28 -3.12 -9.52
C THR A 218 27.39 -3.32 -8.00
N GLY A 219 27.47 -4.58 -7.58
CA GLY A 219 28.32 -4.94 -6.43
C GLY A 219 27.67 -5.08 -5.05
N GLY A 220 26.70 -5.98 -4.88
CA GLY A 220 26.54 -6.81 -3.66
C GLY A 220 26.21 -6.14 -2.32
N GLU A 221 26.08 -4.81 -2.26
CA GLU A 221 25.70 -4.10 -1.04
C GLU A 221 24.17 -4.03 -0.88
N ARG A 222 23.74 -4.06 0.38
CA ARG A 222 22.32 -4.06 0.77
C ARG A 222 21.80 -2.63 0.74
N ALA A 223 21.51 -2.12 -0.46
CA ALA A 223 21.11 -0.74 -0.69
C ALA A 223 19.92 -0.33 0.19
N VAL A 224 20.12 0.72 1.00
CA VAL A 224 19.00 1.54 1.47
C VAL A 224 18.51 2.32 0.25
N PRO A 225 17.20 2.39 -0.04
CA PRO A 225 16.70 3.14 -1.18
C PRO A 225 17.03 4.63 -1.06
N GLU A 226 18.00 5.10 -1.84
CA GLU A 226 18.02 6.50 -2.25
C GLU A 226 16.92 6.71 -3.30
N GLN A 227 16.31 7.91 -3.33
CA GLN A 227 15.31 8.28 -4.31
C GLN A 227 15.86 8.07 -5.73
N GLY A 228 15.15 7.27 -6.54
CA GLY A 228 15.56 6.88 -7.90
C GLY A 228 16.60 5.76 -8.01
N LYS A 229 17.10 5.16 -6.91
CA LYS A 229 18.04 4.00 -6.97
C LYS A 229 17.39 2.64 -6.79
N VAL A 230 16.17 2.56 -6.24
CA VAL A 230 15.38 1.32 -6.17
C VAL A 230 14.19 1.46 -7.09
N VAL A 231 14.26 0.70 -8.17
CA VAL A 231 13.49 0.86 -9.40
C VAL A 231 13.01 -0.53 -9.79
N GLU A 232 11.70 -0.72 -9.85
CA GLU A 232 11.10 -1.98 -10.29
C GLU A 232 10.98 -2.01 -11.80
N GLU A 233 11.37 -3.13 -12.40
CA GLU A 233 11.17 -3.36 -13.82
C GLU A 233 9.66 -3.50 -14.13
N PRO A 234 9.20 -3.13 -15.35
CA PRO A 234 7.84 -3.41 -15.77
C PRO A 234 7.45 -4.89 -15.52
N GLY A 235 6.28 -5.12 -14.93
CA GLY A 235 5.80 -6.45 -14.55
C GLY A 235 6.20 -6.94 -13.14
N ARG A 236 7.32 -6.48 -12.54
CA ARG A 236 7.71 -6.87 -11.16
C ARG A 236 6.64 -6.55 -10.12
N THR A 237 5.92 -5.45 -10.33
CA THR A 237 4.82 -5.03 -9.45
C THR A 237 3.67 -6.07 -9.47
N PHE A 238 3.32 -6.64 -10.62
CA PHE A 238 2.35 -7.75 -10.72
C PHE A 238 2.85 -9.01 -10.03
N ASP A 239 4.09 -9.44 -10.31
CA ASP A 239 4.70 -10.60 -9.63
C ASP A 239 4.62 -10.44 -8.11
N ARG A 240 4.85 -9.24 -7.57
CA ARG A 240 4.71 -8.98 -6.13
C ARG A 240 3.26 -9.08 -5.67
N ILE A 241 2.32 -8.47 -6.39
CA ILE A 241 0.88 -8.49 -6.07
C ILE A 241 0.36 -9.94 -6.02
N ASP A 242 0.72 -10.78 -6.99
CA ASP A 242 0.32 -12.17 -7.04
C ASP A 242 0.84 -12.98 -5.83
N ASN A 243 2.04 -12.66 -5.37
CA ASN A 243 2.66 -13.24 -4.18
C ASN A 243 2.12 -12.69 -2.84
N LEU A 244 1.29 -11.64 -2.83
CA LEU A 244 0.68 -11.13 -1.59
C LEU A 244 -0.35 -12.12 -1.03
N LYS A 245 -0.34 -12.28 0.29
CA LYS A 245 -1.43 -12.96 1.01
C LYS A 245 -2.51 -11.94 1.37
N ASN A 246 -3.71 -12.43 1.69
CA ASN A 246 -4.79 -11.58 2.20
C ASN A 246 -4.32 -10.77 3.42
N GLY A 247 -4.55 -9.46 3.39
CA GLY A 247 -4.06 -8.49 4.39
C GLY A 247 -2.56 -8.19 4.32
N GLU A 248 -1.85 -8.59 3.26
CA GLU A 248 -0.48 -8.13 2.96
C GLU A 248 -0.52 -7.03 1.89
N SER A 249 0.37 -6.04 2.03
CA SER A 249 0.38 -4.83 1.19
C SER A 249 1.78 -4.19 1.14
N PHE A 250 2.07 -3.29 0.19
CA PHE A 250 3.32 -2.52 0.10
C PHE A 250 3.08 -1.09 -0.44
N SER A 251 3.83 -0.12 0.08
CA SER A 251 3.70 1.28 -0.36
C SER A 251 4.54 1.52 -1.62
N MET A 252 3.95 2.14 -2.63
CA MET A 252 4.57 2.35 -3.94
C MET A 252 4.66 3.85 -4.23
N GLY A 253 5.86 4.30 -4.55
CA GLY A 253 6.17 5.65 -4.96
C GLY A 253 6.04 5.78 -6.48
N VAL A 254 5.36 6.84 -6.92
CA VAL A 254 4.99 7.08 -8.32
C VAL A 254 5.28 8.52 -8.74
N ASP A 255 5.39 8.73 -10.05
CA ASP A 255 5.68 9.99 -10.72
C ASP A 255 4.41 10.41 -11.47
N THR A 256 3.56 11.19 -10.79
CA THR A 256 2.23 11.54 -11.31
C THR A 256 2.26 12.62 -12.40
N ASN A 257 3.41 13.28 -12.62
CA ASN A 257 3.56 14.36 -13.61
C ASN A 257 4.51 14.03 -14.77
N GLY A 258 5.20 12.88 -14.73
CA GLY A 258 6.07 12.37 -15.78
C GLY A 258 7.39 13.14 -15.91
N ASP A 259 7.91 13.72 -14.83
CA ASP A 259 9.15 14.51 -14.86
C ASP A 259 10.43 13.71 -14.53
N GLY A 260 10.27 12.42 -14.19
CA GLY A 260 11.32 11.50 -13.78
C GLY A 260 11.48 11.39 -12.26
N GLN A 261 10.73 12.16 -11.46
CA GLN A 261 10.85 12.18 -10.00
C GLN A 261 9.59 11.64 -9.31
N MET A 262 9.81 10.68 -8.42
CA MET A 262 8.78 10.20 -7.51
C MET A 262 8.28 11.37 -6.63
N ASN A 263 7.00 11.71 -6.78
CA ASN A 263 6.35 12.84 -6.12
C ASN A 263 5.14 12.43 -5.25
N HIS A 264 4.71 11.17 -5.34
CA HIS A 264 3.50 10.68 -4.70
C HIS A 264 3.66 9.24 -4.18
N TRP A 265 2.82 8.85 -3.23
CA TRP A 265 2.82 7.52 -2.60
C TRP A 265 1.41 6.93 -2.54
N VAL A 266 1.25 5.76 -3.16
CA VAL A 266 0.04 4.94 -3.10
C VAL A 266 0.30 3.66 -2.30
N GLN A 267 -0.75 2.94 -1.94
CA GLN A 267 -0.70 1.69 -1.20
C GLN A 267 -1.29 0.57 -2.06
N VAL A 268 -0.45 -0.38 -2.47
CA VAL A 268 -0.88 -1.54 -3.24
C VAL A 268 -1.06 -2.72 -2.27
N GLY A 269 -2.09 -3.54 -2.45
CA GLY A 269 -2.30 -4.68 -1.55
C GLY A 269 -3.30 -5.72 -2.02
N ARG A 270 -3.50 -6.72 -1.16
CA ARG A 270 -4.58 -7.70 -1.26
C ARG A 270 -5.41 -7.65 0.03
N ASP A 271 -6.71 -7.42 -0.08
CA ASP A 271 -7.60 -7.26 1.07
C ASP A 271 -7.82 -8.58 1.83
N ASP A 272 -8.56 -8.53 2.94
CA ASP A 272 -8.93 -9.69 3.76
C ASP A 272 -9.68 -10.78 2.96
N LYS A 273 -10.48 -10.36 1.97
CA LYS A 273 -11.27 -11.19 1.05
C LYS A 273 -10.46 -11.72 -0.14
N GLY A 274 -9.20 -11.29 -0.31
CA GLY A 274 -8.31 -11.75 -1.38
C GLY A 274 -8.37 -10.93 -2.67
N ARG A 275 -9.05 -9.79 -2.67
CA ARG A 275 -9.13 -8.87 -3.82
C ARG A 275 -7.90 -7.97 -3.84
N ASN A 276 -7.26 -7.83 -5.01
CA ASN A 276 -6.19 -6.85 -5.19
C ASN A 276 -6.79 -5.44 -5.13
N TYR A 277 -6.02 -4.46 -4.64
CA TYR A 277 -6.41 -3.05 -4.61
C TYR A 277 -5.21 -2.11 -4.76
N VAL A 278 -5.47 -0.89 -5.22
CA VAL A 278 -4.62 0.28 -4.98
C VAL A 278 -5.43 1.31 -4.21
N TYR A 279 -4.90 1.76 -3.08
CA TYR A 279 -5.38 2.95 -2.36
C TYR A 279 -4.45 4.12 -2.68
N ASP A 280 -4.99 5.12 -3.37
CA ASP A 280 -4.39 6.43 -3.55
C ASP A 280 -4.99 7.40 -2.51
N PRO A 281 -4.20 8.00 -1.61
CA PRO A 281 -4.69 8.96 -0.64
C PRO A 281 -4.97 10.36 -1.22
N TYR A 282 -4.65 10.61 -2.49
CA TYR A 282 -4.89 11.85 -3.22
C TYR A 282 -5.07 11.60 -4.75
N PRO A 283 -6.09 10.83 -5.14
CA PRO A 283 -6.33 10.44 -6.53
C PRO A 283 -6.75 11.64 -7.36
N ALA A 284 -6.66 11.54 -8.69
CA ALA A 284 -7.14 12.61 -9.57
C ALA A 284 -8.64 12.91 -9.34
N ALA A 285 -9.06 14.16 -9.57
CA ALA A 285 -10.46 14.57 -9.35
C ALA A 285 -11.46 13.64 -10.07
N ASN A 286 -12.52 13.25 -9.37
CA ASN A 286 -13.52 12.26 -9.78
C ASN A 286 -13.06 10.79 -9.89
N GLN A 287 -11.87 10.45 -9.42
CA GLN A 287 -11.48 9.05 -9.17
C GLN A 287 -11.78 8.63 -7.71
N PRO A 288 -11.98 7.32 -7.44
CA PRO A 288 -12.06 6.79 -6.09
C PRO A 288 -10.66 6.73 -5.45
N HIS A 289 -10.58 6.83 -4.12
CA HIS A 289 -9.32 6.58 -3.42
C HIS A 289 -8.94 5.10 -3.47
N VAL A 290 -9.91 4.17 -3.36
CA VAL A 290 -9.65 2.74 -3.52
C VAL A 290 -10.11 2.25 -4.89
N SER A 291 -9.18 1.72 -5.65
CA SER A 291 -9.40 1.08 -6.95
C SER A 291 -9.07 -0.42 -6.90
N HIS A 292 -9.72 -1.19 -7.77
CA HIS A 292 -9.57 -2.63 -7.95
C HIS A 292 -9.28 -2.91 -9.42
N PRO A 293 -8.72 -4.09 -9.77
CA PRO A 293 -8.56 -4.49 -11.17
C PRO A 293 -9.87 -4.37 -11.95
N ASP A 294 -9.82 -3.86 -13.16
CA ASP A 294 -10.97 -3.82 -14.04
C ASP A 294 -11.44 -5.25 -14.41
N PRO A 295 -12.74 -5.57 -14.32
CA PRO A 295 -13.24 -6.93 -14.56
C PRO A 295 -13.17 -7.36 -16.02
N ASP A 296 -13.15 -6.42 -16.97
CA ASP A 296 -13.06 -6.65 -18.41
C ASP A 296 -11.60 -6.49 -18.91
N GLY A 297 -10.70 -5.98 -18.06
CA GLY A 297 -9.27 -5.79 -18.34
C GLY A 297 -8.96 -4.47 -19.05
N ASP A 298 -9.86 -3.49 -18.99
CA ASP A 298 -9.61 -2.14 -19.48
C ASP A 298 -8.65 -1.37 -18.54
N VAL A 299 -7.92 -0.40 -19.07
CA VAL A 299 -6.95 0.40 -18.28
C VAL A 299 -7.69 1.40 -17.39
N GLY A 300 -7.91 1.03 -16.13
CA GLY A 300 -8.48 1.84 -15.08
C GLY A 300 -7.44 2.46 -14.13
N PRO A 301 -7.88 3.10 -13.02
CA PRO A 301 -6.97 3.66 -12.03
C PRO A 301 -6.01 2.61 -11.43
N TYR A 302 -6.46 1.37 -11.23
CA TYR A 302 -5.62 0.29 -10.69
C TYR A 302 -4.46 -0.07 -11.63
N GLU A 303 -4.77 -0.22 -12.92
CA GLU A 303 -3.84 -0.56 -14.00
C GLU A 303 -2.82 0.57 -14.19
N ASN A 304 -3.26 1.83 -14.13
CA ASN A 304 -2.38 3.01 -14.23
C ASN A 304 -1.20 3.00 -13.24
N TYR A 305 -1.42 2.54 -12.00
CA TYR A 305 -0.34 2.38 -11.02
C TYR A 305 0.43 1.06 -11.20
N THR A 306 -0.26 -0.05 -11.47
CA THR A 306 0.33 -1.40 -11.40
C THR A 306 1.09 -1.83 -12.66
N GLU A 307 0.70 -1.34 -13.84
CA GLU A 307 1.43 -1.51 -15.12
C GLU A 307 2.55 -0.46 -15.29
N GLY A 308 2.64 0.53 -14.41
CA GLY A 308 3.70 1.53 -14.39
C GLY A 308 3.46 2.74 -15.30
N TYR A 309 2.23 2.98 -15.78
CA TYR A 309 1.89 4.16 -16.58
C TYR A 309 2.11 5.49 -15.82
N MET A 310 2.00 5.48 -14.48
CA MET A 310 2.40 6.58 -13.59
C MET A 310 3.79 6.36 -12.94
N GLY A 311 4.61 5.46 -13.48
CA GLY A 311 5.94 5.18 -12.96
C GLY A 311 6.95 6.30 -13.27
N ALA A 312 7.95 6.43 -12.40
CA ALA A 312 9.10 7.32 -12.59
C ALA A 312 9.93 6.91 -13.80
N VAL A 313 10.71 7.83 -14.37
CA VAL A 313 11.57 7.55 -15.53
C VAL A 313 12.95 7.07 -15.08
N ALA A 314 13.31 5.84 -15.42
CA ALA A 314 14.65 5.29 -15.18
C ALA A 314 15.71 5.87 -16.14
N PRO A 315 17.02 5.74 -15.84
CA PRO A 315 18.09 6.32 -16.67
C PRO A 315 18.17 5.80 -18.13
N ASP A 316 17.52 4.68 -18.43
CA ASP A 316 17.39 4.09 -19.77
C ASP A 316 16.12 4.57 -20.52
N GLY A 317 15.30 5.41 -19.89
CA GLY A 317 14.09 6.00 -20.45
C GLY A 317 12.81 5.17 -20.27
N ARG A 318 12.85 4.03 -19.58
CA ARG A 318 11.63 3.24 -19.28
C ARG A 318 10.91 3.79 -18.04
N GLN A 319 9.58 3.68 -18.00
CA GLN A 319 8.82 3.92 -16.78
C GLN A 319 8.96 2.76 -15.80
N VAL A 320 9.04 3.08 -14.51
CA VAL A 320 9.34 2.15 -13.42
C VAL A 320 8.64 2.56 -12.13
N ASN A 321 8.21 1.58 -11.33
CA ASN A 321 7.66 1.86 -10.01
C ASN A 321 8.78 1.91 -8.97
N VAL A 322 8.73 2.88 -8.05
CA VAL A 322 9.62 2.92 -6.88
C VAL A 322 8.87 2.26 -5.72
N VAL A 323 9.51 1.40 -4.93
CA VAL A 323 8.83 0.75 -3.79
C VAL A 323 9.47 1.15 -2.47
N GLY A 324 8.62 1.62 -1.56
CA GLY A 324 8.93 1.73 -0.16
C GLY A 324 8.90 0.33 0.43
N GLY A 325 10.07 -0.19 0.79
CA GLY A 325 10.22 -1.44 1.54
C GLY A 325 9.80 -2.71 0.80
N GLY A 326 9.13 -3.61 1.52
CA GLY A 326 8.71 -4.92 1.03
C GLY A 326 7.27 -5.23 1.44
N ALA A 327 6.82 -6.47 1.24
CA ALA A 327 5.47 -6.87 1.63
C ALA A 327 5.31 -6.77 3.17
N VAL A 328 4.42 -5.87 3.59
CA VAL A 328 4.05 -5.61 4.98
C VAL A 328 2.87 -6.49 5.35
N LYS A 329 2.95 -7.10 6.54
CA LYS A 329 1.78 -7.55 7.29
C LYS A 329 1.70 -6.76 8.60
N PHE A 330 0.52 -6.30 8.94
CA PHE A 330 0.22 -5.55 10.17
C PHE A 330 -0.15 -6.48 11.33
#